data_AF-A0A5C9E7D5-F1
#
_entry.id   AF-A0A5C9E7D5-F1
#
_cell.length_a   1.000
_cell.length_b   1.000
_cell.length_c   1.000
_cell.angle_alpha   90.00
_cell.angle_beta   90.00
_cell.angle_gamma   90.00
#
_symmetry.space_group_name_H-M   'P 1'
#
loop_
_entity.id
_entity.type
_entity.pdbx_description
1 polymer ?
#
loop_
_entity_poly.entity_id
_entity_poly.type
_entity_poly.pdbx_seq_one_letter_code
_entity_poly.pdbx_strand_id
1 'polypeptide(L)'
;MVSTRVKFIAITIDELVLIPIAIAIVYFFVPELLLPISVLLIVGAVLFVAVKYYLVYPSLQESNYYLYSLDGAIGKVTQTVTPQSGKIKVGQEIWDARCDEGQIPTGAEVQIVARDSMRVKVVPRETTL
;
A
#
# COMPACT_ATOMS: atom_id res chain seq x y z
N MET A 1 8.16 10.10 -9.95
CA MET A 1 8.04 9.26 -8.73
C MET A 1 8.87 9.87 -7.64
N VAL A 2 8.27 10.22 -6.50
CA VAL A 2 9.00 10.80 -5.35
C VAL A 2 9.72 9.68 -4.60
N SER A 3 11.01 9.87 -4.29
CA SER A 3 11.84 8.88 -3.58
C SER A 3 11.24 8.51 -2.23
N THR A 4 11.34 7.23 -1.84
CA THR A 4 10.92 6.72 -0.53
C THR A 4 11.51 7.51 0.64
N ARG A 5 12.75 8.01 0.48
CA ARG A 5 13.40 8.87 1.47
C ARG A 5 12.68 10.20 1.64
N VAL A 6 12.24 10.80 0.53
CA VAL A 6 11.50 12.06 0.53
C VAL A 6 10.11 11.88 1.14
N LYS A 7 9.43 10.76 0.85
CA LYS A 7 8.17 10.40 1.51
C LYS A 7 8.34 10.28 3.03
N PHE A 8 9.39 9.59 3.46
CA PHE A 8 9.70 9.43 4.89
C PHE A 8 10.00 10.77 5.58
N ILE A 9 10.78 11.64 4.94
CA ILE A 9 11.06 12.98 5.46
C ILE A 9 9.78 13.82 5.55
N ALA A 10 8.93 13.77 4.53
CA ALA A 10 7.68 14.53 4.49
C ALA A 10 6.71 14.13 5.60
N ILE A 11 6.60 12.83 5.92
CA ILE A 11 5.75 12.37 7.04
C ILE A 11 6.37 12.59 8.41
N THR A 12 7.65 12.97 8.51
CA THR A 12 8.38 13.11 9.79
C THR A 12 8.72 14.57 10.12
N ILE A 13 8.32 15.50 9.25
CA ILE A 13 8.71 16.91 9.34
C ILE A 13 8.02 17.62 10.50
N ASP A 14 6.79 17.22 10.83
CA ASP A 14 6.01 17.76 11.93
C ASP A 14 6.67 17.45 13.27
N GLU A 15 7.19 16.23 13.48
CA GLU A 15 7.87 15.91 14.74
C GLU A 15 9.18 16.71 14.92
N LEU A 16 9.92 16.98 13.84
CA LEU A 16 11.11 17.84 13.89
C LEU A 16 10.79 19.30 14.22
N VAL A 17 9.64 19.80 13.76
CA VAL A 17 9.19 21.18 14.01
C VAL A 17 8.58 21.33 15.41
N LEU A 18 7.91 20.30 15.93
CA LEU A 18 7.27 20.33 17.24
C LEU A 18 8.29 20.44 18.39
N ILE A 19 9.49 19.86 18.25
CA ILE A 19 10.54 19.90 19.29
C ILE A 19 11.00 21.33 19.62
N PRO A 20 11.47 22.16 18.67
CA PRO A 20 11.89 23.52 18.98
C PRO A 20 10.71 24.39 19.47
N ILE A 21 9.49 24.13 19.00
CA ILE A 21 8.28 24.81 19.52
C ILE A 21 8.07 24.46 20.99
N ALA A 22 8.14 23.17 21.35
CA ALA A 22 8.00 22.72 22.74
C ALA A 22 9.11 23.30 23.64
N ILE A 23 10.36 23.34 23.16
CA ILE A 23 11.48 23.95 23.89
C ILE A 23 11.24 25.46 24.10
N ALA A 24 10.75 26.17 23.07
CA ALA A 24 10.42 27.59 23.19
C ALA A 24 9.31 27.82 24.22
N ILE A 25 8.27 26.99 24.24
CA ILE A 25 7.20 27.06 25.26
C ILE A 25 7.80 26.86 26.66
N VAL A 26 8.62 25.84 26.86
CA VAL A 26 9.25 25.58 28.17
C VAL A 26 10.12 26.76 28.61
N TYR A 27 10.87 27.37 27.69
CA TYR A 27 11.68 28.56 27.96
C TYR A 27 10.86 29.73 28.52
N PHE A 28 9.66 29.98 27.99
CA PHE A 28 8.82 31.10 28.44
C PHE A 28 8.05 30.81 29.73
N PHE A 29 7.63 29.57 29.97
CA PHE A 29 6.72 29.25 31.07
C PHE A 29 7.41 28.62 32.28
N VAL A 30 8.44 27.81 32.09
CA VAL A 30 9.11 27.05 33.16
C VAL A 30 10.63 26.93 32.87
N PRO A 31 11.37 28.05 32.89
CA PRO A 31 12.77 28.07 32.49
C PRO A 31 13.66 27.20 33.39
N GLU A 32 13.28 26.95 34.65
CA GLU A 32 14.05 26.10 35.57
C GLU A 32 14.11 24.63 35.09
N LEU A 33 13.12 24.19 34.30
CA LEU A 33 13.04 22.84 33.75
C LEU A 33 13.54 22.75 32.31
N LEU A 34 14.07 23.83 31.73
CA LEU A 34 14.47 23.86 30.33
C LEU A 34 15.47 22.77 29.98
N LEU A 35 16.55 22.65 30.76
CA LEU A 35 17.58 21.64 30.52
C LEU A 35 17.05 20.20 30.57
N PRO A 36 16.41 19.74 31.67
CA PRO A 36 15.92 18.36 31.74
C PRO A 36 14.84 18.07 30.70
N ILE A 37 13.93 19.01 30.41
CA ILE A 37 12.89 18.80 29.40
C ILE A 37 13.50 18.77 27.99
N SER A 38 14.48 19.63 27.68
CA SER A 38 15.13 19.63 26.37
C SER A 38 15.84 18.30 26.09
N VAL A 39 16.56 17.77 27.09
CA VAL A 39 17.21 16.45 26.97
C VAL A 39 16.17 15.35 26.76
N LEU A 40 15.09 15.34 27.54
CA LEU A 40 14.01 14.37 27.40
C LEU A 40 13.37 14.43 26.00
N LEU A 41 13.09 15.63 25.49
CA LEU A 41 12.50 15.84 24.17
C LEU A 41 13.42 15.36 23.04
N ILE A 42 14.72 15.69 23.10
CA ILE A 42 15.68 15.27 22.09
C ILE A 42 15.83 13.75 22.07
N VAL A 43 16.02 13.12 23.24
CA VAL A 43 16.13 11.66 23.34
C VAL A 43 14.83 10.98 22.86
N GLY A 44 13.68 11.49 23.29
CA GLY A 44 12.38 11.01 22.86
C GLY A 44 12.18 11.11 21.35
N ALA A 45 12.56 12.24 20.73
CA ALA A 45 12.47 12.44 19.29
C ALA A 45 13.34 11.45 18.52
N VAL A 46 14.58 11.23 18.96
CA VAL A 46 15.49 10.26 18.32
C VAL A 46 14.91 8.85 18.36
N LEU A 47 14.41 8.42 19.54
CA LEU A 47 13.78 7.11 19.68
C LEU A 47 12.52 6.98 18.83
N PHE A 48 11.67 8.02 18.82
CA PHE A 48 10.45 8.04 18.03
C PHE A 48 10.74 7.92 16.53
N VAL A 49 11.70 8.69 16.02
CA VAL A 49 12.14 8.61 14.61
C VAL A 49 12.73 7.24 14.30
N ALA A 50 13.52 6.64 15.19
CA ALA A 50 14.08 5.30 15.00
C ALA A 50 12.99 4.22 14.91
N VAL A 51 11.99 4.26 15.79
CA VAL A 51 10.85 3.34 15.76
C VAL A 51 10.04 3.54 14.47
N LYS A 52 9.74 4.80 14.11
CA LYS A 52 8.99 5.13 12.89
C LYS A 52 9.77 4.69 11.64
N TYR A 53 11.09 4.83 11.63
CA TYR A 53 11.93 4.30 10.56
C TYR A 53 11.80 2.78 10.45
N TYR A 54 11.91 2.05 11.56
CA TYR A 54 11.82 0.60 11.54
C TYR A 54 10.44 0.09 11.10
N LEU A 55 9.36 0.74 11.52
CA LEU A 55 7.98 0.29 11.24
C LEU A 55 7.41 0.81 9.93
N VAL A 56 7.70 2.07 9.56
CA VAL A 56 7.06 2.77 8.43
C VAL A 56 7.93 2.77 7.19
N TYR A 57 9.26 2.74 7.32
CA TYR A 57 10.12 2.73 6.13
C TYR A 57 9.91 1.51 5.21
N PRO A 58 9.72 0.27 5.73
CA PRO A 58 9.43 -0.89 4.88
C PRO A 58 8.13 -0.74 4.09
N SER A 59 7.05 -0.25 4.71
CA SER A 59 5.77 -0.06 4.02
C SER A 59 5.83 1.03 2.94
N LEU A 60 6.71 2.03 3.10
CA LEU A 60 6.96 3.04 2.07
C LEU A 60 7.78 2.49 0.87
N GLN A 61 8.55 1.41 1.06
CA GLN A 61 9.24 0.72 -0.05
C GLN A 61 8.28 -0.15 -0.87
N GLU A 62 7.31 -0.79 -0.21
CA GLU A 62 6.37 -1.74 -0.83
C GLU A 62 5.25 -1.08 -1.65
N SER A 63 5.27 0.25 -1.78
CA SER A 63 4.12 1.04 -2.27
C SER A 63 3.72 0.85 -3.74
N ASN A 64 4.11 -0.22 -4.43
CA ASN A 64 3.64 -0.50 -5.80
C ASN A 64 3.48 -1.98 -6.19
N TYR A 65 4.00 -2.97 -5.43
CA TYR A 65 4.17 -4.31 -6.03
C TYR A 65 3.33 -5.45 -5.45
N TYR A 66 2.89 -5.42 -4.19
CA TYR A 66 2.42 -6.67 -3.54
C TYR A 66 1.03 -6.67 -2.92
N LEU A 67 0.39 -5.54 -2.70
CA LEU A 67 -0.86 -5.53 -1.92
C LEU A 67 -2.13 -5.92 -2.71
N TYR A 68 -2.04 -6.13 -4.02
CA TYR A 68 -3.22 -6.34 -4.87
C TYR A 68 -2.95 -7.15 -6.15
N SER A 69 -1.84 -7.89 -6.22
CA SER A 69 -1.57 -8.76 -7.36
C SER A 69 -2.50 -9.97 -7.29
N LEU A 70 -3.66 -9.85 -7.91
CA LEU A 70 -4.49 -11.00 -8.28
C LEU A 70 -3.80 -11.87 -9.34
N ASP A 71 -2.64 -11.45 -9.82
CA ASP A 71 -1.84 -12.15 -10.82
C ASP A 71 -1.53 -13.57 -10.33
N GLY A 72 -1.90 -14.55 -11.15
CA GLY A 72 -1.81 -15.98 -10.84
C GLY A 72 -3.02 -16.56 -10.10
N ALA A 73 -3.94 -15.74 -9.58
CA ALA A 73 -5.14 -16.24 -8.93
C ALA A 73 -6.09 -16.92 -9.93
N ILE A 74 -6.73 -17.99 -9.47
CA ILE A 74 -7.66 -18.79 -10.25
C ILE A 74 -9.08 -18.36 -9.92
N GLY A 75 -9.86 -18.08 -10.96
CA GLY A 75 -11.26 -17.71 -10.85
C GLY A 75 -12.15 -18.58 -11.74
N LYS A 76 -13.46 -18.51 -11.48
CA LYS A 76 -14.48 -19.14 -12.30
C LYS A 76 -15.32 -18.08 -12.99
N VAL A 77 -15.55 -18.22 -14.29
CA VAL A 77 -16.38 -17.27 -15.04
C VAL A 77 -17.83 -17.37 -14.58
N THR A 78 -18.40 -16.24 -14.14
CA THR A 78 -19.82 -16.11 -13.75
C THR A 78 -20.65 -15.40 -14.81
N GLN A 79 -20.01 -14.60 -15.66
CA GLN A 79 -20.59 -14.00 -16.86
C GLN A 79 -19.55 -14.06 -17.98
N THR A 80 -19.95 -14.56 -19.16
CA THR A 80 -19.09 -14.74 -20.33
C THR A 80 -18.13 -13.57 -20.51
N VAL A 81 -16.83 -13.87 -20.56
CA VAL A 81 -15.77 -12.87 -20.69
C VAL A 81 -15.46 -12.65 -22.16
N THR A 82 -15.43 -11.39 -22.54
CA THR A 82 -15.11 -10.88 -23.88
C THR A 82 -14.01 -9.81 -23.74
N PRO A 83 -13.47 -9.26 -24.84
CA PRO A 83 -12.52 -8.15 -24.75
C PRO A 83 -13.09 -6.88 -24.08
N GLN A 84 -14.40 -6.71 -24.07
CA GLN A 84 -15.08 -5.52 -23.58
C GLN A 84 -15.64 -5.67 -22.16
N SER A 85 -16.12 -6.86 -21.80
CA SER A 85 -16.83 -7.11 -20.55
C SER A 85 -16.84 -8.58 -20.15
N GLY A 86 -17.13 -8.84 -18.88
CA GLY A 86 -17.18 -10.17 -18.31
C GLY A 86 -17.12 -10.11 -16.79
N LYS A 87 -17.47 -11.21 -16.13
CA LYS A 87 -17.32 -11.32 -14.68
C LYS A 87 -16.77 -12.68 -14.30
N ILE A 88 -15.87 -12.67 -13.33
CA ILE A 88 -15.31 -13.87 -12.73
C ILE A 88 -15.55 -13.83 -11.23
N LYS A 89 -15.54 -15.00 -10.60
CA LYS A 89 -15.52 -15.15 -9.15
C LYS A 89 -14.16 -15.68 -8.72
N VAL A 90 -13.49 -14.97 -7.82
CA VAL A 90 -12.23 -15.37 -7.19
C VAL A 90 -12.48 -15.44 -5.69
N GLY A 91 -12.37 -16.64 -5.10
CA GLY A 91 -12.79 -16.87 -3.72
C GLY A 91 -14.26 -16.51 -3.50
N GLN A 92 -14.52 -15.45 -2.71
CA GLN A 92 -15.88 -14.95 -2.44
C GLN A 92 -16.21 -13.64 -3.19
N GLU A 93 -15.27 -13.08 -3.96
CA GLU A 93 -15.43 -11.79 -4.63
C GLU A 93 -15.77 -11.96 -6.11
N ILE A 94 -16.57 -11.03 -6.65
CA ILE A 94 -16.87 -10.94 -8.07
C ILE A 94 -16.07 -9.78 -8.66
N TRP A 95 -15.30 -10.07 -9.71
CA TRP A 95 -14.43 -9.12 -10.37
C TRP A 95 -14.86 -8.93 -11.83
N ASP A 96 -14.78 -7.69 -12.32
CA ASP A 96 -14.92 -7.42 -13.74
C ASP A 96 -13.70 -7.95 -14.49
N ALA A 97 -13.94 -8.69 -15.57
CA ALA A 97 -12.89 -9.37 -16.32
C ALA A 97 -12.96 -9.06 -17.82
N ARG A 98 -11.81 -9.16 -18.49
CA ARG A 98 -11.68 -9.17 -19.95
C ARG A 98 -10.66 -10.20 -20.41
N CYS A 99 -10.80 -10.68 -21.65
CA CYS A 99 -9.81 -11.50 -22.34
C CYS A 99 -9.42 -10.81 -23.64
N ASP A 100 -8.16 -10.88 -24.06
CA ASP A 100 -7.74 -10.21 -25.30
C ASP A 100 -8.25 -10.95 -26.54
N GLU A 101 -8.40 -12.27 -26.43
CA GLU A 101 -8.73 -13.14 -27.55
C GLU A 101 -10.01 -13.93 -27.27
N GLY A 102 -10.89 -13.94 -28.27
CA GLY A 102 -12.11 -14.76 -28.26
C GLY A 102 -13.10 -14.39 -27.16
N GLN A 103 -13.81 -15.41 -26.69
CA GLN A 103 -14.76 -15.32 -25.59
C GLN A 103 -14.58 -16.52 -24.67
N ILE A 104 -14.60 -16.29 -23.36
CA ILE A 104 -14.51 -17.35 -22.37
C ILE A 104 -15.91 -17.60 -21.79
N PRO A 105 -16.52 -18.79 -22.02
CA PRO A 105 -17.88 -19.06 -21.61
C PRO A 105 -18.04 -19.12 -20.09
N THR A 106 -19.26 -18.89 -19.64
CA THR A 106 -19.64 -19.02 -18.23
C THR A 106 -19.36 -20.44 -17.73
N GLY A 107 -18.79 -20.56 -16.53
CA GLY A 107 -18.42 -21.83 -15.90
C GLY A 107 -16.98 -22.27 -16.15
N ALA A 108 -16.26 -21.67 -17.10
CA ALA A 108 -14.85 -21.98 -17.34
C ALA A 108 -13.95 -21.51 -16.18
N GLU A 109 -12.85 -22.22 -15.95
CA GLU A 109 -11.76 -21.76 -15.08
C GLU A 109 -10.81 -20.85 -15.85
N VAL A 110 -10.38 -19.78 -15.19
CA VAL A 110 -9.48 -18.80 -15.76
C VAL A 110 -8.40 -18.41 -14.76
N GLN A 111 -7.25 -18.00 -15.29
CA GLN A 111 -6.16 -17.43 -14.50
C GLN A 111 -6.03 -15.95 -14.79
N ILE A 112 -5.87 -15.14 -13.74
CA ILE A 112 -5.59 -13.70 -13.87
C ILE A 112 -4.14 -13.51 -14.25
N VAL A 113 -3.90 -12.81 -15.36
CA VAL A 113 -2.55 -12.56 -15.89
C VAL A 113 -2.09 -11.12 -15.67
N ALA A 114 -3.04 -10.20 -15.49
CA ALA A 114 -2.77 -8.81 -15.17
C ALA A 114 -4.01 -8.16 -14.55
N ARG A 115 -3.81 -7.03 -13.88
CA ARG A 115 -4.88 -6.16 -13.40
C ARG A 115 -4.76 -4.77 -14.02
N ASP A 116 -5.84 -4.32 -14.64
CA ASP A 116 -6.00 -2.97 -15.18
C ASP A 116 -7.03 -2.19 -14.35
N SER A 117 -6.55 -1.43 -13.36
CA SER A 117 -7.37 -0.66 -12.42
C SER A 117 -8.37 -1.52 -11.62
N MET A 118 -9.65 -1.49 -11.95
CA MET A 118 -10.71 -2.28 -11.28
C MET A 118 -11.17 -3.48 -12.12
N ARG A 119 -10.45 -3.79 -13.20
CA ARG A 119 -10.75 -4.88 -14.12
C ARG A 119 -9.54 -5.81 -14.22
N VAL A 120 -9.78 -7.11 -14.28
CA VAL A 120 -8.71 -8.11 -14.43
C VAL A 120 -8.66 -8.64 -15.86
N LYS A 121 -7.45 -8.89 -16.34
CA LYS A 121 -7.19 -9.59 -17.59
C LYS A 121 -7.02 -11.07 -17.29
N VAL A 122 -7.73 -11.91 -18.02
CA VAL A 122 -7.76 -13.36 -17.78
C VAL A 122 -7.49 -14.15 -19.05
N VAL A 123 -6.93 -15.34 -18.86
CA VAL A 123 -6.77 -16.36 -19.90
C VAL A 123 -7.43 -17.67 -19.46
N PRO A 124 -7.94 -18.49 -20.39
CA PRO A 124 -8.43 -19.83 -20.07
C PRO A 124 -7.34 -20.64 -19.39
N ARG A 125 -7.70 -21.34 -18.31
CA ARG A 125 -6.80 -22.32 -17.71
C ARG A 125 -6.96 -23.62 -18.49
N GLU A 126 -5.95 -24.02 -19.25
CA GLU A 126 -5.96 -25.35 -19.86
C GLU A 126 -6.03 -26.39 -18.74
N THR A 127 -7.13 -27.15 -18.74
CA THR A 127 -7.24 -28.32 -17.88
C THR A 127 -6.38 -29.38 -18.53
N THR A 128 -5.17 -29.58 -18.02
CA THR A 128 -4.38 -30.75 -18.38
C THR A 128 -5.18 -31.97 -17.97
N LEU A 129 -5.75 -32.67 -18.95
CA LEU A 129 -6.37 -33.99 -18.80
C LEU A 129 -5.32 -35.05 -18.50
#